data_AF-A0A348PKQ5-F1
#
_entry.id   AF-A0A348PKQ5-F1
#
_cell.length_a   1.000
_cell.length_b   1.000
_cell.length_c   1.000
_cell.angle_alpha   90.00
_cell.angle_beta   90.00
_cell.angle_gamma   90.00
#
_symmetry.space_group_name_H-M   'P 1'
#
loop_
_entity.id
_entity.type
_entity.pdbx_description
1 polymer ?
#
loop_
_entity_poly.entity_id
_entity_poly.type
_entity_poly.pdbx_seq_one_letter_code
_entity_poly.pdbx_strand_id
1 'polypeptide(L)'
;GILFGAPILGVWYWCTDQFIVQRVLAAKDLENARKGTIFAGYLKMLPLFIFVLPGVIAYALSTGPDAVISFPMVDGKEQYDAALPVLVMQLLPSGLKGLVVAGLLAALMSSLSSVFNSCSALFTIDIYKKYYPQCSEKKLVVVGQIATVVLVILGLAWIPMLNIIEGGLFQKLQSIQAYIAPPIAAVFLLGLFMKRINSNGAMSSLLTGAFIGVVRLVLELNKSALDVNGFFYYVADINFLHFALIMFVLCSIILVGVSLLTKSDENPNLHLVTYSASSLGYKRINALLTAGLLLIVGVIWIVFS
;
A
#
# COMPACT_ATOMS: atom_id res chain seq x y z
N GLY A 1 16.17 -1.94 -6.05
CA GLY A 1 15.02 -1.73 -5.16
C GLY A 1 13.76 -1.48 -5.96
N ILE A 2 13.58 -0.28 -6.48
CA ILE A 2 12.36 0.17 -7.19
C ILE A 2 11.91 -0.79 -8.30
N LEU A 3 12.81 -1.22 -9.19
CA LEU A 3 12.44 -2.03 -10.36
C LEU A 3 11.78 -3.38 -10.02
N PHE A 4 12.14 -3.99 -8.88
CA PHE A 4 11.67 -5.33 -8.50
C PHE A 4 10.79 -5.32 -7.24
N GLY A 5 11.11 -4.49 -6.25
CA GLY A 5 10.36 -4.38 -5.01
C GLY A 5 9.06 -3.59 -5.15
N ALA A 6 9.06 -2.50 -5.93
CA ALA A 6 7.86 -1.67 -6.08
C ALA A 6 6.71 -2.38 -6.81
N PRO A 7 6.94 -3.20 -7.86
CA PRO A 7 5.88 -4.02 -8.45
C PRO A 7 5.22 -4.98 -7.47
N ILE A 8 5.97 -5.58 -6.54
CA ILE A 8 5.42 -6.48 -5.51
C ILE A 8 4.43 -5.72 -4.62
N LEU A 9 4.84 -4.53 -4.13
CA LEU A 9 3.97 -3.65 -3.36
C LEU A 9 2.76 -3.19 -4.18
N GLY A 10 2.97 -2.91 -5.47
CA GLY A 10 1.92 -2.54 -6.40
C GLY A 10 0.87 -3.63 -6.58
N VAL A 11 1.28 -4.90 -6.76
CA VAL A 11 0.34 -6.03 -6.86
C VAL A 11 -0.47 -6.16 -5.59
N TRP A 12 0.18 -6.10 -4.42
CA TRP A 12 -0.55 -6.12 -3.15
C TRP A 12 -1.55 -4.95 -3.06
N TYR A 13 -1.10 -3.72 -3.28
CA TYR A 13 -1.94 -2.53 -3.15
C TYR A 13 -3.12 -2.54 -4.14
N TRP A 14 -2.89 -2.80 -5.43
CA TRP A 14 -3.93 -2.68 -6.45
C TRP A 14 -4.81 -3.92 -6.59
N CYS A 15 -4.32 -5.11 -6.23
CA CYS A 15 -5.06 -6.36 -6.44
C CYS A 15 -5.61 -6.96 -5.15
N THR A 16 -5.16 -6.51 -3.97
CA THR A 16 -5.61 -7.08 -2.68
C THR A 16 -6.23 -6.07 -1.72
N ASP A 17 -6.01 -4.76 -1.93
CA ASP A 17 -6.69 -3.74 -1.13
C ASP A 17 -8.20 -3.77 -1.39
N GLN A 18 -8.95 -4.08 -0.33
CA GLN A 18 -10.38 -4.30 -0.40
C GLN A 18 -11.15 -3.08 -0.92
N PHE A 19 -10.73 -1.87 -0.55
CA PHE A 19 -11.41 -0.65 -1.00
C PHE A 19 -11.28 -0.45 -2.52
N ILE A 20 -10.12 -0.81 -3.09
CA ILE A 20 -9.86 -0.70 -4.51
C ILE A 20 -10.56 -1.81 -5.28
N VAL A 21 -10.40 -3.06 -4.83
CA VAL A 21 -10.96 -4.25 -5.49
C VAL A 21 -12.49 -4.19 -5.53
N GLN A 22 -13.14 -3.74 -4.45
CA GLN A 22 -14.61 -3.61 -4.42
C GLN A 22 -15.15 -2.66 -5.50
N ARG A 23 -14.44 -1.57 -5.83
CA ARG A 23 -14.84 -0.65 -6.91
C ARG A 23 -14.78 -1.32 -8.28
N VAL A 24 -13.79 -2.19 -8.50
CA VAL A 24 -13.66 -2.97 -9.73
C VAL A 24 -14.75 -4.04 -9.82
N LEU A 25 -15.07 -4.71 -8.71
CA LEU A 25 -16.13 -5.71 -8.63
C LEU A 25 -17.54 -5.12 -8.80
N ALA A 26 -17.73 -3.86 -8.43
CA ALA A 26 -18.98 -3.12 -8.64
C ALA A 26 -19.15 -2.60 -10.08
N ALA A 27 -18.17 -2.81 -10.97
CA ALA A 27 -18.30 -2.44 -12.37
C ALA A 27 -19.40 -3.26 -13.05
N LYS A 28 -20.08 -2.63 -14.02
CA LYS A 28 -21.19 -3.24 -14.77
C LYS A 28 -20.80 -4.57 -15.45
N ASP A 29 -19.57 -4.63 -15.96
CA ASP A 29 -19.03 -5.80 -16.66
C ASP A 29 -17.49 -5.75 -16.66
N LEU A 30 -16.88 -6.85 -17.12
CA LEU A 30 -15.43 -7.02 -17.18
C LEU A 30 -14.73 -6.01 -18.11
N GLU A 31 -15.42 -5.51 -19.14
CA GLU A 31 -14.83 -4.53 -20.05
C GLU A 31 -14.75 -3.15 -19.42
N ASN A 32 -15.82 -2.73 -18.73
CA ASN A 32 -15.86 -1.48 -17.97
C ASN A 32 -14.84 -1.52 -16.82
N ALA A 33 -14.71 -2.66 -16.13
CA ALA A 33 -13.65 -2.87 -15.15
C ALA A 33 -12.26 -2.66 -15.75
N ARG A 34 -11.95 -3.29 -16.90
CA ARG A 34 -10.65 -3.16 -17.58
C ARG A 34 -10.36 -1.74 -18.07
N LYS A 35 -11.34 -1.08 -18.70
CA LYS A 35 -11.16 0.31 -19.16
C LYS A 35 -10.97 1.25 -17.98
N GLY A 36 -11.73 1.06 -16.91
CA GLY A 36 -11.60 1.81 -15.66
C GLY A 36 -10.21 1.68 -15.03
N THR A 37 -9.65 0.47 -14.97
CA THR A 37 -8.30 0.26 -14.41
C THR A 37 -7.20 0.84 -15.30
N ILE A 38 -7.31 0.72 -16.64
CA ILE A 38 -6.36 1.37 -17.56
C ILE A 38 -6.42 2.89 -17.44
N PHE A 39 -7.64 3.45 -17.40
CA PHE A 39 -7.85 4.88 -17.23
C PHE A 39 -7.28 5.39 -15.88
N ALA A 40 -7.49 4.63 -14.80
CA ALA A 40 -6.87 4.92 -13.52
C ALA A 40 -5.33 4.92 -13.60
N GLY A 41 -4.74 4.03 -14.41
CA GLY A 41 -3.30 4.02 -14.72
C GLY A 41 -2.82 5.34 -15.34
N TYR A 42 -3.55 5.88 -16.32
CA TYR A 42 -3.25 7.20 -16.90
C TYR A 42 -3.37 8.32 -15.86
N LEU A 43 -4.43 8.31 -15.04
CA LEU A 43 -4.59 9.31 -13.98
C LEU A 43 -3.47 9.23 -12.92
N LYS A 44 -2.88 8.06 -12.70
CA LYS A 44 -1.78 7.86 -11.75
C LYS A 44 -0.47 8.51 -12.20
N MET A 45 -0.38 9.01 -13.43
CA MET A 45 0.73 9.85 -13.87
C MET A 45 0.64 11.28 -13.33
N LEU A 46 -0.56 11.76 -12.99
CA LEU A 46 -0.79 13.13 -12.50
C LEU A 46 -0.16 13.43 -11.12
N PRO A 47 -0.17 12.51 -10.13
CA PRO A 47 0.51 12.70 -8.85
C PRO A 47 1.95 13.20 -8.93
N LEU A 48 2.72 12.83 -9.97
CA LEU A 48 4.06 13.37 -10.19
C LEU A 48 4.02 14.91 -10.32
N PHE A 49 3.09 15.43 -11.11
CA PHE A 49 2.97 16.86 -11.38
C PHE A 49 2.20 17.62 -10.29
N ILE A 50 1.25 16.96 -9.62
CA ILE A 50 0.37 17.61 -8.63
C ILE A 50 0.95 17.55 -7.20
N PHE A 51 1.75 16.53 -6.87
CA PHE A 51 2.32 16.37 -5.52
C PHE A 51 3.85 16.50 -5.50
N VAL A 52 4.56 15.80 -6.38
CA VAL A 52 6.04 15.79 -6.33
C VAL A 52 6.62 17.11 -6.80
N LEU A 53 6.15 17.63 -7.95
CA LEU A 53 6.65 18.87 -8.52
C LEU A 53 6.47 20.08 -7.57
N PRO A 54 5.30 20.30 -6.92
CA PRO A 54 5.18 21.34 -5.89
C PRO A 54 6.15 21.15 -4.72
N GLY A 55 6.43 19.91 -4.30
CA GLY A 55 7.44 19.65 -3.27
C GLY A 55 8.85 20.10 -3.69
N VAL A 56 9.24 19.84 -4.95
CA VAL A 56 10.52 20.31 -5.51
C VAL A 56 10.56 21.84 -5.59
N ILE A 57 9.46 22.48 -6.02
CA ILE A 57 9.34 23.94 -6.06
C ILE A 57 9.47 24.53 -4.64
N ALA A 58 8.82 23.93 -3.64
CA ALA A 58 8.94 24.37 -2.26
C ALA A 58 10.39 24.31 -1.77
N TYR A 59 11.09 23.21 -2.05
CA TYR A 59 12.50 23.08 -1.69
C TYR A 59 13.39 24.13 -2.36
N ALA A 60 13.18 24.40 -3.65
CA ALA A 60 13.93 25.43 -4.37
C ALA A 60 13.67 26.84 -3.83
N LEU A 61 12.42 27.13 -3.43
CA LEU A 61 12.03 28.42 -2.85
C LEU A 61 12.50 28.62 -1.40
N SER A 62 12.86 27.55 -0.68
CA SER A 62 13.40 27.64 0.68
C SER A 62 14.93 27.70 0.73
N THR A 63 15.61 27.14 -0.27
CA THR A 63 17.07 27.03 -0.30
C THR A 63 17.75 27.97 -1.29
N GLY A 64 16.98 28.66 -2.14
CA GLY A 64 17.50 29.59 -3.14
C GLY A 64 18.12 30.87 -2.53
N PRO A 65 18.89 31.64 -3.32
CA PRO A 65 19.51 32.90 -2.89
C PRO A 65 18.49 33.93 -2.37
N ASP A 66 17.29 33.90 -2.95
CA ASP A 66 16.14 34.74 -2.58
C ASP A 66 15.08 33.87 -1.89
N ALA A 67 15.44 33.13 -0.84
CA ALA A 67 14.51 32.25 -0.13
C ALA A 67 13.25 33.02 0.30
N VAL A 68 12.09 32.62 -0.23
CA VAL A 68 10.80 33.29 0.00
C VAL A 68 9.95 32.54 1.02
N ILE A 69 10.22 31.25 1.20
CA ILE A 69 9.49 30.40 2.13
C ILE A 69 10.43 29.74 3.14
N SER A 70 9.89 29.41 4.30
CA SER A 70 10.62 28.69 5.35
C SER A 70 9.84 27.47 5.83
N PHE A 71 10.54 26.34 5.96
CA PHE A 71 9.99 25.12 6.52
C PHE A 71 9.96 25.19 8.05
N PRO A 72 8.95 24.57 8.71
CA PRO A 72 8.94 24.46 10.15
C PRO A 72 10.09 23.57 10.63
N MET A 73 10.71 23.98 11.73
CA MET A 73 11.79 23.25 12.40
C MET A 73 11.23 22.47 13.59
N VAL A 74 11.52 21.18 13.66
CA VAL A 74 11.25 20.34 14.82
C VAL A 74 12.55 19.61 15.17
N ASP A 75 12.99 19.73 16.43
CA ASP A 75 14.26 19.17 16.93
C ASP A 75 15.49 19.53 16.06
N GLY A 76 15.52 20.77 15.55
CA GLY A 76 16.61 21.27 14.71
C GLY A 76 16.63 20.72 13.28
N LYS A 77 15.58 20.01 12.85
CA LYS A 77 15.43 19.48 11.48
C LYS A 77 14.25 20.12 10.76
N GLU A 78 14.48 20.49 9.50
CA GLU A 78 13.44 20.97 8.61
C GLU A 78 12.44 19.86 8.28
N GLN A 79 11.16 20.18 8.40
CA GLN A 79 10.07 19.26 8.13
C GLN A 79 9.61 19.40 6.68
N TYR A 80 10.31 18.73 5.76
CA TYR A 80 9.98 18.77 4.33
C TYR A 80 8.60 18.17 4.00
N ASP A 81 8.06 17.30 4.86
CA ASP A 81 6.68 16.78 4.75
C ASP A 81 5.63 17.91 4.82
N ALA A 82 5.99 19.07 5.37
CA ALA A 82 5.13 20.26 5.42
C ALA A 82 5.14 21.11 4.14
N ALA A 83 5.75 20.65 3.03
CA ALA A 83 5.89 21.44 1.79
C ALA A 83 4.55 21.99 1.27
N LEU A 84 3.52 21.14 1.16
CA LEU A 84 2.22 21.57 0.65
C LEU A 84 1.55 22.59 1.61
N PRO A 85 1.44 22.35 2.93
CA PRO A 85 0.98 23.36 3.88
C PRO A 85 1.77 24.67 3.82
N VAL A 86 3.10 24.62 3.72
CA VAL A 86 3.96 25.81 3.67
C VAL A 86 3.66 26.66 2.43
N LEU A 87 3.61 26.04 1.24
CA LEU A 87 3.26 26.74 0.00
C LEU A 87 1.89 27.42 0.09
N VAL A 88 0.89 26.70 0.61
CA VAL A 88 -0.47 27.23 0.76
C VAL A 88 -0.48 28.39 1.74
N MET A 89 0.14 28.24 2.91
CA MET A 89 0.06 29.22 3.99
C MET A 89 0.91 30.46 3.75
N GLN A 90 2.04 30.34 3.04
CA GLN A 90 2.97 31.45 2.85
C GLN A 90 2.79 32.17 1.50
N LEU A 91 2.30 31.50 0.44
CA LEU A 91 2.22 32.11 -0.90
C LEU A 91 0.81 32.52 -1.34
N LEU A 92 -0.25 31.82 -0.92
CA LEU A 92 -1.59 32.12 -1.42
C LEU A 92 -2.19 33.37 -0.75
N PRO A 93 -3.16 34.07 -1.38
CA PRO A 93 -3.89 35.15 -0.73
C PRO A 93 -4.97 34.62 0.22
N SER A 94 -5.45 35.49 1.11
CA SER A 94 -6.63 35.21 1.97
C SER A 94 -7.83 34.81 1.11
N GLY A 95 -8.68 33.92 1.62
CA GLY A 95 -9.76 33.30 0.84
C GLY A 95 -9.30 32.00 0.16
N LEU A 96 -8.30 32.07 -0.74
CA LEU A 96 -7.73 30.86 -1.38
C LEU A 96 -7.05 29.94 -0.36
N LYS A 97 -6.33 30.51 0.63
CA LYS A 97 -5.82 29.74 1.78
C LYS A 97 -6.92 28.92 2.45
N GLY A 98 -8.03 29.56 2.77
CA GLY A 98 -9.17 28.94 3.45
C GLY A 98 -9.80 27.83 2.60
N LEU A 99 -9.98 28.08 1.30
CA LEU A 99 -10.52 27.10 0.36
C LEU A 99 -9.64 25.84 0.27
N VAL A 100 -8.32 26.02 0.14
CA VAL A 100 -7.37 24.90 0.04
C VAL A 100 -7.30 24.12 1.35
N VAL A 101 -7.23 24.80 2.50
CA VAL A 101 -7.22 24.15 3.82
C VAL A 101 -8.52 23.37 4.05
N ALA A 102 -9.68 23.96 3.72
CA ALA A 102 -10.97 23.28 3.82
C ALA A 102 -11.02 22.03 2.91
N GLY A 103 -10.54 22.14 1.67
CA GLY A 103 -10.44 21.02 0.74
C GLY A 103 -9.52 19.90 1.23
N LEU A 104 -8.35 20.26 1.80
CA LEU A 104 -7.41 19.30 2.37
C LEU A 104 -8.03 18.56 3.56
N LEU A 105 -8.67 19.28 4.49
CA LEU A 105 -9.36 18.67 5.63
C LEU A 105 -10.52 17.77 5.18
N ALA A 106 -11.31 18.20 4.19
CA ALA A 106 -12.39 17.39 3.62
C ALA A 106 -11.86 16.10 2.97
N ALA A 107 -10.78 16.18 2.20
CA ALA A 107 -10.14 15.02 1.57
C ALA A 107 -9.55 14.05 2.60
N LEU A 108 -8.94 14.57 3.67
CA LEU A 108 -8.43 13.76 4.79
C LEU A 108 -9.57 13.03 5.50
N MET A 109 -10.66 13.74 5.84
CA MET A 109 -11.83 13.16 6.51
C MET A 109 -12.50 12.09 5.64
N SER A 110 -12.60 12.31 4.34
CA SER A 110 -13.13 11.32 3.39
C SER A 110 -12.27 10.05 3.35
N SER A 111 -10.96 10.21 3.31
CA SER A 111 -10.01 9.08 3.26
C SER A 111 -10.01 8.29 4.57
N LEU A 112 -9.98 8.96 5.72
CA LEU A 112 -10.05 8.33 7.04
C LEU A 112 -11.37 7.58 7.23
N SER A 113 -12.50 8.21 6.87
CA SER A 113 -13.82 7.57 6.93
C SER A 113 -13.86 6.28 6.11
N SER A 114 -13.29 6.31 4.90
CA SER A 114 -13.22 5.13 4.04
C SER A 114 -12.38 4.00 4.65
N VAL A 115 -11.19 4.31 5.18
CA VAL A 115 -10.31 3.30 5.80
C VAL A 115 -10.98 2.69 7.04
N PHE A 116 -11.54 3.51 7.92
CA PHE A 116 -12.22 3.03 9.12
C PHE A 116 -13.43 2.18 8.80
N ASN A 117 -14.22 2.58 7.80
CA ASN A 117 -15.36 1.79 7.35
C ASN A 117 -14.93 0.44 6.77
N SER A 118 -13.88 0.39 5.94
CA SER A 118 -13.35 -0.87 5.39
C SER A 118 -12.81 -1.81 6.48
N CYS A 119 -12.06 -1.30 7.46
CA CYS A 119 -11.56 -2.10 8.58
C CYS A 119 -12.69 -2.58 9.50
N SER A 120 -13.69 -1.74 9.74
CA SER A 120 -14.90 -2.09 10.48
C SER A 120 -15.68 -3.21 9.80
N ALA A 121 -15.85 -3.14 8.47
CA ALA A 121 -16.50 -4.18 7.69
C ALA A 121 -15.71 -5.50 7.74
N LEU A 122 -14.38 -5.45 7.58
CA LEU A 122 -13.51 -6.63 7.68
C LEU A 122 -13.66 -7.28 9.07
N PHE A 123 -13.59 -6.50 10.14
CA PHE A 123 -13.74 -7.05 11.49
C PHE A 123 -15.15 -7.61 11.75
N THR A 124 -16.20 -6.90 11.33
CA THR A 124 -17.57 -7.32 11.60
C THR A 124 -18.01 -8.52 10.76
N ILE A 125 -17.70 -8.53 9.48
CA ILE A 125 -18.15 -9.56 8.53
C ILE A 125 -17.21 -10.76 8.55
N ASP A 126 -15.90 -10.54 8.43
CA ASP A 126 -14.95 -11.63 8.20
C ASP A 126 -14.52 -12.31 9.51
N ILE A 127 -14.52 -11.56 10.62
CA ILE A 127 -14.17 -12.08 11.95
C ILE A 127 -15.45 -12.31 12.77
N TYR A 128 -16.14 -11.25 13.18
CA TYR A 128 -17.21 -11.34 14.18
C TYR A 128 -18.40 -12.20 13.71
N LYS A 129 -18.92 -11.99 12.50
CA LYS A 129 -20.05 -12.77 11.95
C LYS A 129 -19.66 -14.23 11.69
N LYS A 130 -18.40 -14.51 11.39
CA LYS A 130 -17.90 -15.89 11.23
C LYS A 130 -17.93 -16.67 12.56
N TYR A 131 -17.61 -16.01 13.68
CA TYR A 131 -17.72 -16.62 15.02
C TYR A 131 -19.14 -16.59 15.59
N TYR A 132 -19.95 -15.60 15.23
CA TYR A 132 -21.35 -15.45 15.67
C TYR A 132 -22.32 -15.36 14.48
N PRO A 133 -22.64 -16.48 13.81
CA PRO A 133 -23.41 -16.46 12.56
C PRO A 133 -24.84 -15.94 12.69
N GLN A 134 -25.45 -16.12 13.88
CA GLN A 134 -26.85 -15.75 14.17
C GLN A 134 -26.99 -14.31 14.71
N CYS A 135 -25.96 -13.48 14.56
CA CYS A 135 -25.98 -12.10 15.05
C CYS A 135 -26.93 -11.21 14.22
N SER A 136 -27.72 -10.36 14.88
CA SER A 136 -28.59 -9.40 14.19
C SER A 136 -27.80 -8.28 13.52
N GLU A 137 -28.34 -7.72 12.43
CA GLU A 137 -27.71 -6.61 11.71
C GLU A 137 -27.45 -5.38 12.61
N LYS A 138 -28.41 -5.06 13.50
CA LYS A 138 -28.25 -3.97 14.47
C LYS A 138 -27.02 -4.18 15.35
N LYS A 139 -26.77 -5.42 15.79
CA LYS A 139 -25.61 -5.74 16.63
C LYS A 139 -24.32 -5.68 15.82
N LEU A 140 -24.33 -6.06 14.54
CA LEU A 140 -23.16 -5.90 13.66
C LEU A 140 -22.76 -4.44 13.49
N VAL A 141 -23.73 -3.52 13.33
CA VAL A 141 -23.45 -2.08 13.23
C VAL A 141 -22.77 -1.55 14.50
N VAL A 142 -23.28 -1.92 15.69
CA VAL A 142 -22.69 -1.50 16.97
C VAL A 142 -21.27 -2.05 17.12
N VAL A 143 -21.05 -3.32 16.80
CA VAL A 143 -19.71 -3.93 16.83
C VAL A 143 -18.76 -3.20 15.88
N GLY A 144 -19.23 -2.80 14.70
CA GLY A 144 -18.44 -2.01 13.74
C GLY A 144 -18.07 -0.62 14.25
N GLN A 145 -19.00 0.07 14.92
CA GLN A 145 -18.71 1.36 15.56
C GLN A 145 -17.66 1.20 16.68
N ILE A 146 -17.77 0.17 17.51
CA ILE A 146 -16.78 -0.12 18.57
C ILE A 146 -15.42 -0.44 17.94
N ALA A 147 -15.38 -1.29 16.91
CA ALA A 147 -14.15 -1.61 16.20
C ALA A 147 -13.48 -0.35 15.63
N THR A 148 -14.27 0.58 15.08
CA THR A 148 -13.77 1.87 14.59
C THR A 148 -13.12 2.70 15.70
N VAL A 149 -13.78 2.82 16.86
CA VAL A 149 -13.22 3.57 18.00
C VAL A 149 -11.90 2.95 18.48
N VAL A 150 -11.85 1.62 18.59
CA VAL A 150 -10.64 0.90 18.99
C VAL A 150 -9.51 1.13 17.98
N LEU A 151 -9.80 1.07 16.68
CA LEU A 151 -8.82 1.34 15.62
C LEU A 151 -8.28 2.77 15.67
N VAL A 152 -9.12 3.77 15.96
CA VAL A 152 -8.66 5.15 16.15
C VAL A 152 -7.70 5.27 17.32
N ILE A 153 -8.03 4.65 18.46
CA ILE A 153 -7.17 4.67 19.66
C ILE A 153 -5.81 4.01 19.36
N LEU A 154 -5.82 2.83 18.72
CA LEU A 154 -4.59 2.14 18.33
C LEU A 154 -3.77 2.94 17.31
N GLY A 155 -4.43 3.61 16.35
CA GLY A 155 -3.76 4.48 15.38
C GLY A 155 -3.07 5.68 16.03
N LEU A 156 -3.74 6.33 17.01
CA LEU A 156 -3.14 7.42 17.79
C LEU A 156 -1.96 6.92 18.64
N ALA A 157 -2.09 5.75 19.26
CA ALA A 157 -1.03 5.13 20.03
C ALA A 157 0.20 4.76 19.17
N TRP A 158 0.03 4.60 17.86
CA TRP A 158 1.11 4.29 16.92
C TRP A 158 1.93 5.50 16.49
N ILE A 159 1.43 6.74 16.65
CA ILE A 159 2.11 7.96 16.20
C ILE A 159 3.57 8.06 16.68
N PRO A 160 3.91 7.79 17.95
CA PRO A 160 5.30 7.88 18.43
C PRO A 160 6.27 6.96 17.69
N MET A 161 5.81 5.80 17.22
CA MET A 161 6.66 4.86 16.46
C MET A 161 7.13 5.47 15.13
N LEU A 162 6.33 6.36 14.53
CA LEU A 162 6.72 7.05 13.30
C LEU A 162 7.91 7.98 13.51
N ASN A 163 8.20 8.45 14.72
CA ASN A 163 9.37 9.30 14.97
C ASN A 163 10.67 8.51 15.02
N ILE A 164 10.60 7.18 15.22
CA ILE A 164 11.76 6.29 15.32
C ILE A 164 12.20 5.81 13.93
N ILE A 165 11.24 5.55 13.03
CA ILE A 165 11.53 5.10 11.67
C ILE A 165 12.17 6.25 10.87
N GLU A 166 13.28 5.95 10.21
CA GLU A 166 14.04 6.90 9.39
C GLU A 166 13.31 7.27 8.09
N GLY A 167 13.61 8.46 7.56
CA GLY A 167 13.05 8.96 6.30
C GLY A 167 11.88 9.92 6.44
N GLY A 168 11.36 10.43 5.32
CA GLY A 168 10.14 11.24 5.28
C GLY A 168 8.88 10.42 5.47
N LEU A 169 7.74 11.04 5.78
CA LEU A 169 6.47 10.35 6.07
C LEU A 169 6.08 9.31 5.00
N PHE A 170 6.28 9.63 3.72
CA PHE A 170 6.00 8.70 2.63
C PHE A 170 6.89 7.45 2.68
N GLN A 171 8.18 7.59 2.99
CA GLN A 171 9.10 6.46 3.10
C GLN A 171 8.74 5.56 4.28
N LYS A 172 8.34 6.15 5.42
CA LYS A 172 7.89 5.41 6.61
C LYS A 172 6.63 4.59 6.32
N LEU A 173 5.67 5.18 5.59
CA LEU A 173 4.46 4.46 5.17
C LEU A 173 4.80 3.30 4.23
N GLN A 174 5.70 3.52 3.28
CA GLN A 174 6.11 2.51 2.31
C GLN A 174 6.96 1.39 2.94
N SER A 175 7.79 1.68 3.94
CA SER A 175 8.59 0.66 4.62
C SER A 175 7.70 -0.31 5.39
N ILE A 176 6.71 0.19 6.14
CA ILE A 176 5.73 -0.66 6.83
C ILE A 176 4.97 -1.55 5.84
N GLN A 177 4.53 -0.99 4.71
CA GLN A 177 3.88 -1.78 3.65
C GLN A 177 4.80 -2.87 3.11
N ALA A 178 6.09 -2.56 2.91
CA ALA A 178 7.08 -3.51 2.45
C ALA A 178 7.33 -4.69 3.40
N TYR A 179 6.98 -4.56 4.68
CA TYR A 179 7.12 -5.63 5.67
C TYR A 179 5.91 -6.56 5.73
N ILE A 180 4.78 -6.16 5.16
CA ILE A 180 3.50 -6.89 5.28
C ILE A 180 3.01 -7.39 3.91
N ALA A 181 3.18 -6.58 2.87
CA ALA A 181 2.67 -6.82 1.53
C ALA A 181 3.26 -8.07 0.83
N PRO A 182 4.58 -8.34 0.87
CA PRO A 182 5.18 -9.43 0.08
C PRO A 182 4.55 -10.82 0.25
N PRO A 183 4.30 -11.35 1.46
CA PRO A 183 3.69 -12.67 1.62
C PRO A 183 2.26 -12.74 1.05
N ILE A 184 1.49 -11.65 1.18
CA ILE A 184 0.13 -11.56 0.65
C ILE A 184 0.17 -11.53 -0.88
N ALA A 185 1.07 -10.72 -1.45
CA ALA A 185 1.29 -10.66 -2.89
C ALA A 185 1.73 -12.03 -3.44
N ALA A 186 2.60 -12.76 -2.73
CA ALA A 186 3.04 -14.10 -3.14
C ALA A 186 1.87 -15.09 -3.19
N VAL A 187 1.05 -15.16 -2.14
CA VAL A 187 -0.14 -16.04 -2.10
C VAL A 187 -1.13 -15.68 -3.19
N PHE A 188 -1.42 -14.40 -3.38
CA PHE A 188 -2.40 -13.95 -4.36
C PHE A 188 -1.93 -14.19 -5.80
N LEU A 189 -0.69 -13.79 -6.12
CA LEU A 189 -0.14 -13.91 -7.47
C LEU A 189 0.08 -15.40 -7.84
N LEU A 190 0.73 -16.17 -6.97
CA LEU A 190 0.99 -17.58 -7.26
C LEU A 190 -0.28 -18.42 -7.15
N GLY A 191 -1.21 -18.11 -6.24
CA GLY A 191 -2.51 -18.77 -6.18
C GLY A 191 -3.35 -18.59 -7.45
N LEU A 192 -3.20 -17.45 -8.13
CA LEU A 192 -3.87 -17.18 -9.41
C LEU A 192 -3.26 -17.99 -10.56
N PHE A 193 -1.94 -18.17 -10.61
CA PHE A 193 -1.26 -18.86 -11.72
C PHE A 193 -1.01 -20.35 -11.49
N MET A 194 -0.93 -20.81 -10.24
CA MET A 194 -0.58 -22.19 -9.89
C MET A 194 -1.73 -22.90 -9.17
N LYS A 195 -2.36 -23.85 -9.88
CA LYS A 195 -3.45 -24.69 -9.34
C LYS A 195 -3.05 -25.58 -8.17
N ARG A 196 -1.74 -25.79 -7.94
CA ARG A 196 -1.23 -26.68 -6.90
C ARG A 196 -1.14 -26.01 -5.52
N ILE A 197 -1.25 -24.67 -5.46
CA ILE A 197 -1.22 -23.94 -4.20
C ILE A 197 -2.44 -24.33 -3.35
N ASN A 198 -2.19 -24.67 -2.09
CA ASN A 198 -3.22 -25.08 -1.13
C ASN A 198 -3.21 -24.20 0.13
N SER A 199 -4.23 -24.41 0.97
CA SER A 199 -4.45 -23.64 2.20
C SER A 199 -3.30 -23.74 3.19
N ASN A 200 -2.64 -24.90 3.28
CA ASN A 200 -1.50 -25.12 4.16
C ASN A 200 -0.29 -24.30 3.71
N GLY A 201 0.05 -24.32 2.41
CA GLY A 201 1.14 -23.51 1.87
C GLY A 201 0.87 -22.01 2.02
N ALA A 202 -0.37 -21.58 1.76
CA ALA A 202 -0.78 -20.20 1.96
C ALA A 202 -0.62 -19.77 3.42
N MET A 203 -1.11 -20.57 4.38
CA MET A 203 -0.99 -20.27 5.80
C MET A 203 0.47 -20.23 6.26
N SER A 204 1.30 -21.21 5.87
CA SER A 204 2.73 -21.23 6.22
C SER A 204 3.46 -20.01 5.66
N SER A 205 3.23 -19.66 4.39
CA SER A 205 3.83 -18.47 3.77
C SER A 205 3.43 -17.17 4.47
N LEU A 206 2.14 -17.01 4.79
CA LEU A 206 1.62 -15.82 5.47
C LEU A 206 2.16 -15.70 6.90
N LEU A 207 2.17 -16.79 7.67
CA LEU A 207 2.67 -16.79 9.05
C LEU A 207 4.19 -16.54 9.10
N THR A 208 4.97 -17.21 8.24
CA THR A 208 6.42 -16.97 8.18
C THR A 208 6.72 -15.54 7.72
N GLY A 209 5.98 -15.04 6.73
CA GLY A 209 6.08 -13.65 6.31
C GLY A 209 5.77 -12.68 7.45
N ALA A 210 4.63 -12.85 8.13
CA ALA A 210 4.26 -12.00 9.27
C ALA A 210 5.34 -12.01 10.37
N PHE A 211 5.88 -13.19 10.70
CA PHE A 211 6.97 -13.30 11.67
C PHE A 211 8.22 -12.52 11.23
N ILE A 212 8.69 -12.72 10.00
CA ILE A 212 9.88 -12.03 9.45
C ILE A 212 9.65 -10.52 9.38
N GLY A 213 8.45 -10.08 8.99
CA GLY A 213 8.07 -8.67 8.93
C GLY A 213 8.06 -8.00 10.30
N VAL A 214 7.51 -8.67 11.32
CA VAL A 214 7.54 -8.19 12.72
C VAL A 214 8.97 -8.14 13.25
N VAL A 215 9.77 -9.17 12.99
CA VAL A 215 11.20 -9.17 13.36
C VAL A 215 11.92 -8.00 12.72
N ARG A 216 11.72 -7.76 11.41
CA ARG A 216 12.31 -6.61 10.70
C ARG A 216 11.91 -5.27 11.32
N LEU A 217 10.63 -5.10 11.66
CA LEU A 217 10.10 -3.89 12.30
C LEU A 217 10.72 -3.68 13.69
N VAL A 218 10.76 -4.72 14.53
CA VAL A 218 11.37 -4.65 15.86
C VAL A 218 12.86 -4.30 15.78
N LEU A 219 13.58 -4.90 14.84
CA LEU A 219 14.99 -4.58 14.62
C LEU A 219 15.20 -3.13 14.15
N GLU A 220 14.33 -2.61 13.27
CA GLU A 220 14.38 -1.22 12.83
C GLU A 220 14.11 -0.23 13.97
N LEU A 221 13.10 -0.52 14.79
CA LEU A 221 12.76 0.31 15.95
C LEU A 221 13.87 0.32 17.02
N ASN A 222 14.71 -0.71 17.07
CA ASN A 222 15.81 -0.84 18.02
C ASN A 222 17.19 -0.71 17.37
N LYS A 223 17.27 -0.13 16.15
CA LYS A 223 18.50 -0.06 15.35
C LYS A 223 19.68 0.56 16.10
N SER A 224 19.44 1.56 16.95
CA SER A 224 20.46 2.24 17.75
C SER A 224 21.09 1.39 18.86
N ALA A 225 20.43 0.32 19.28
CA ALA A 225 20.92 -0.61 20.31
C ALA A 225 21.64 -1.84 19.73
N LEU A 226 21.65 -2.00 18.40
CA LEU A 226 22.27 -3.13 17.71
C LEU A 226 23.75 -2.87 17.45
N ASP A 227 24.55 -3.95 17.50
CA ASP A 227 25.95 -3.91 17.05
C ASP A 227 26.00 -3.61 15.55
N VAL A 228 26.71 -2.53 15.18
CA VAL A 228 26.82 -2.00 13.82
C VAL A 228 27.35 -3.03 12.82
N ASN A 229 28.19 -3.97 13.28
CA ASN A 229 28.72 -5.04 12.43
C ASN A 229 27.94 -6.35 12.52
N GLY A 230 26.86 -6.39 13.29
CA GLY A 230 26.03 -7.58 13.49
C GLY A 230 25.08 -7.85 12.33
N PHE A 231 24.77 -9.13 12.11
CA PHE A 231 23.76 -9.56 11.13
C PHE A 231 22.40 -8.85 11.31
N PHE A 232 21.98 -8.67 12.57
CA PHE A 232 20.72 -8.01 12.88
C PHE A 232 20.71 -6.52 12.50
N TYR A 233 21.85 -5.84 12.56
CA TYR A 233 21.97 -4.46 12.07
C TYR A 233 21.91 -4.40 10.55
N TYR A 234 22.51 -5.36 9.84
CA TYR A 234 22.38 -5.45 8.39
C TYR A 234 20.93 -5.67 7.95
N VAL A 235 20.20 -6.58 8.62
CA VAL A 235 18.74 -6.74 8.42
C VAL A 235 18.00 -5.46 8.83
N ALA A 236 18.47 -4.78 9.88
CA ALA A 236 18.18 -3.41 10.33
C ALA A 236 18.15 -2.33 9.23
N ASP A 237 19.18 -2.35 8.41
CA ASP A 237 19.60 -1.22 7.58
C ASP A 237 19.24 -1.41 6.11
N ILE A 238 19.02 -2.65 5.67
CA ILE A 238 18.68 -2.94 4.28
C ILE A 238 17.45 -2.13 3.84
N ASN A 239 17.58 -1.48 2.69
CA ASN A 239 16.50 -0.70 2.09
C ASN A 239 15.22 -1.55 1.93
N PHE A 240 14.09 -1.00 2.36
CA PHE A 240 12.81 -1.71 2.46
C PHE A 240 12.33 -2.33 1.14
N LEU A 241 12.69 -1.78 -0.04
CA LEU A 241 12.31 -2.36 -1.33
C LEU A 241 13.13 -3.62 -1.67
N HIS A 242 14.40 -3.68 -1.26
CA HIS A 242 15.20 -4.90 -1.40
C HIS A 242 14.72 -5.96 -0.43
N PHE A 243 14.40 -5.55 0.81
CA PHE A 243 13.76 -6.44 1.78
C PHE A 243 12.45 -7.03 1.25
N ALA A 244 11.58 -6.20 0.65
CA ALA A 244 10.32 -6.66 0.05
C ALA A 244 10.54 -7.75 -1.01
N LEU A 245 11.57 -7.60 -1.86
CA LEU A 245 11.91 -8.61 -2.86
C LEU A 245 12.40 -9.92 -2.21
N ILE A 246 13.33 -9.83 -1.26
CA ILE A 246 13.84 -11.00 -0.54
C ILE A 246 12.70 -11.74 0.17
N MET A 247 11.84 -10.99 0.85
CA MET A 247 10.69 -11.51 1.57
C MET A 247 9.70 -12.18 0.62
N PHE A 248 9.41 -11.57 -0.53
CA PHE A 248 8.55 -12.16 -1.56
C PHE A 248 9.09 -13.49 -2.05
N VAL A 249 10.37 -13.55 -2.43
CA VAL A 249 11.01 -14.78 -2.93
C VAL A 249 10.99 -15.87 -1.87
N LEU A 250 11.35 -15.55 -0.63
CA LEU A 250 11.33 -16.50 0.48
C LEU A 250 9.92 -17.04 0.75
N CYS A 251 8.92 -16.16 0.81
CA CYS A 251 7.53 -16.56 0.98
C CYS A 251 7.02 -17.39 -0.20
N SER A 252 7.39 -17.06 -1.45
CA SER A 252 7.07 -17.86 -2.64
C SER A 252 7.67 -19.26 -2.57
N ILE A 253 8.92 -19.40 -2.12
CA ILE A 253 9.58 -20.71 -1.95
C ILE A 253 8.83 -21.54 -0.90
N ILE A 254 8.49 -20.95 0.25
CA ILE A 254 7.74 -21.63 1.32
C ILE A 254 6.34 -22.02 0.82
N LEU A 255 5.65 -21.10 0.15
CA LEU A 255 4.32 -21.30 -0.39
C LEU A 255 4.29 -22.51 -1.33
N VAL A 256 5.19 -22.54 -2.31
CA VAL A 256 5.27 -23.63 -3.31
C VAL A 256 5.74 -24.92 -2.63
N GLY A 257 6.80 -24.85 -1.81
CA GLY A 257 7.37 -26.01 -1.14
C GLY A 257 6.37 -26.72 -0.24
N VAL A 258 5.70 -25.99 0.65
CA VAL A 258 4.67 -26.57 1.55
C VAL A 258 3.46 -27.04 0.76
N SER A 259 3.02 -26.30 -0.27
CA SER A 259 1.89 -26.74 -1.10
C SER A 259 2.17 -28.04 -1.84
N LEU A 260 3.40 -28.26 -2.30
CA LEU A 260 3.80 -29.51 -2.96
C LEU A 260 3.89 -30.68 -1.99
N LEU A 261 4.38 -30.44 -0.77
CA LEU A 261 4.56 -31.46 0.27
C LEU A 261 3.26 -31.86 1.00
N THR A 262 2.23 -31.02 0.94
CA THR A 262 0.94 -31.26 1.63
C THR A 262 -0.17 -31.67 0.66
N LYS A 263 -1.25 -32.28 1.19
CA LYS A 263 -2.39 -32.73 0.37
C LYS A 263 -3.00 -31.55 -0.41
N SER A 264 -3.34 -31.77 -1.68
CA SER A 264 -4.01 -30.76 -2.50
C SER A 264 -5.42 -30.51 -1.97
N ASP A 265 -5.86 -29.24 -2.02
CA ASP A 265 -7.26 -28.91 -1.75
C ASP A 265 -8.10 -29.37 -2.94
N GLU A 266 -8.98 -30.33 -2.72
CA GLU A 266 -9.92 -30.84 -3.73
C GLU A 266 -11.09 -29.85 -3.88
N ASN A 267 -10.82 -28.68 -4.46
CA ASN A 267 -11.86 -27.69 -4.74
C ASN A 267 -12.28 -27.76 -6.23
N PRO A 268 -13.50 -28.24 -6.54
CA PRO A 268 -13.95 -28.34 -7.93
C PRO A 268 -14.05 -26.96 -8.62
N ASN A 269 -14.18 -25.88 -7.84
CA ASN A 269 -14.29 -24.51 -8.35
C ASN A 269 -12.94 -23.80 -8.52
N LEU A 270 -11.81 -24.47 -8.30
CA LEU A 270 -10.48 -23.85 -8.41
C LEU A 270 -10.23 -23.27 -9.82
N HIS A 271 -10.83 -23.85 -10.84
CA HIS A 271 -10.74 -23.38 -12.22
C HIS A 271 -11.40 -22.01 -12.46
N LEU A 272 -12.30 -21.56 -11.58
CA LEU A 272 -12.97 -20.25 -11.68
C LEU A 272 -12.10 -19.11 -11.15
N VAL A 273 -11.19 -19.41 -10.23
CA VAL A 273 -10.32 -18.43 -9.56
C VAL A 273 -8.88 -18.48 -10.05
N THR A 274 -8.52 -19.51 -10.82
CA THR A 274 -7.20 -19.64 -11.44
C THR A 274 -7.22 -19.13 -12.86
N TYR A 275 -6.10 -18.56 -13.28
CA TYR A 275 -5.91 -18.03 -14.61
C TYR A 275 -6.10 -19.11 -15.68
N SER A 276 -6.90 -18.79 -16.69
CA SER A 276 -7.05 -19.57 -17.92
C SER A 276 -6.97 -18.64 -19.11
N ALA A 277 -6.23 -19.00 -20.16
CA ALA A 277 -6.11 -18.16 -21.36
C ALA A 277 -7.47 -17.81 -22.00
N SER A 278 -8.49 -18.66 -21.81
CA SER A 278 -9.87 -18.43 -22.27
C SER A 278 -10.62 -17.34 -21.51
N SER A 279 -10.17 -16.91 -20.32
CA SER A 279 -10.82 -15.83 -19.55
C SER A 279 -10.41 -14.42 -20.03
N LEU A 280 -9.36 -14.32 -20.84
CA LEU A 280 -8.94 -13.08 -21.47
C LEU A 280 -9.79 -12.78 -22.70
N GLY A 281 -10.91 -12.09 -22.50
CA GLY A 281 -11.64 -11.41 -23.59
C GLY A 281 -10.78 -10.32 -24.24
N TYR A 282 -9.87 -10.70 -25.14
CA TYR A 282 -8.91 -9.80 -25.76
C TYR A 282 -9.63 -8.76 -26.63
N LYS A 283 -9.37 -7.48 -26.37
CA LYS A 283 -9.84 -6.36 -27.19
C LYS A 283 -8.65 -5.49 -27.59
N ARG A 284 -8.47 -5.27 -28.90
CA ARG A 284 -7.35 -4.48 -29.45
C ARG A 284 -7.24 -3.09 -28.81
N ILE A 285 -8.37 -2.43 -28.54
CA ILE A 285 -8.37 -1.10 -27.91
C ILE A 285 -7.72 -1.12 -26.52
N ASN A 286 -7.99 -2.14 -25.70
CA ASN A 286 -7.39 -2.25 -24.38
C ASN A 286 -5.88 -2.49 -24.49
N ALA A 287 -5.45 -3.32 -25.43
CA ALA A 287 -4.02 -3.56 -25.68
C ALA A 287 -3.31 -2.27 -26.13
N LEU A 288 -3.91 -1.49 -27.03
CA LEU A 288 -3.36 -0.21 -27.48
C LEU A 288 -3.26 0.82 -26.35
N LEU A 289 -4.29 0.94 -25.52
CA LEU A 289 -4.27 1.85 -24.37
C LEU A 289 -3.23 1.42 -23.33
N THR A 290 -3.10 0.13 -23.04
CA THR A 290 -2.05 -0.37 -22.14
C THR A 290 -0.66 -0.11 -22.73
N ALA A 291 -0.45 -0.34 -24.03
CA ALA A 291 0.83 -0.06 -24.69
C ALA A 291 1.17 1.43 -24.65
N GLY A 292 0.18 2.30 -24.89
CA GLY A 292 0.35 3.75 -24.78
C GLY A 292 0.73 4.19 -23.36
N LEU A 293 0.09 3.62 -22.34
CA LEU A 293 0.44 3.88 -20.94
C LEU A 293 1.87 3.44 -20.61
N LEU A 294 2.28 2.24 -21.05
CA LEU A 294 3.64 1.74 -20.85
C LEU A 294 4.68 2.62 -21.55
N LEU A 295 4.37 3.13 -22.75
CA LEU A 295 5.24 4.06 -23.46
C LEU A 295 5.40 5.38 -22.69
N ILE A 296 4.32 5.96 -22.17
CA ILE A 296 4.38 7.19 -21.37
C ILE A 296 5.23 6.98 -20.12
N VAL A 297 5.02 5.87 -19.40
CA VAL A 297 5.82 5.52 -18.22
C VAL A 297 7.29 5.34 -18.60
N GLY A 298 7.59 4.65 -19.70
CA GLY A 298 8.95 4.47 -20.20
C GLY A 298 9.63 5.77 -20.60
N VAL A 299 8.92 6.67 -21.27
CA VAL A 299 9.43 8.01 -21.63
C VAL A 299 9.74 8.82 -20.38
N ILE A 300 8.82 8.87 -19.42
CA ILE A 300 9.05 9.58 -18.15
C ILE A 300 10.23 8.97 -17.41
N TRP A 301 10.34 7.64 -17.36
CA TRP A 301 11.48 6.98 -16.76
C TRP A 301 12.79 7.42 -17.41
N ILE A 302 12.90 7.38 -18.74
CA ILE A 302 14.12 7.75 -19.47
C ILE A 302 14.47 9.23 -19.29
N VAL A 303 13.47 10.11 -19.27
CA VAL A 303 13.70 11.56 -19.13
C VAL A 303 14.20 11.93 -17.73
N PHE A 304 13.80 11.18 -16.70
CA PHE A 304 14.10 11.49 -15.29
C PHE A 304 15.08 10.50 -14.61
N SER A 305 15.59 9.49 -15.31
CA SER A 305 16.63 8.56 -14.82
C SER A 305 18.04 9.09 -15.08
#